data_AF-A0A822FAB0-F1
#
_entry.id   AF-A0A822FAB0-F1
#
_cell.length_a   1.000
_cell.length_b   1.000
_cell.length_c   1.000
_cell.angle_alpha   90.00
_cell.angle_beta   90.00
_cell.angle_gamma   90.00
#
_symmetry.space_group_name_H-M   'P 1'
#
loop_
_entity.id
_entity.type
_entity.pdbx_description
1 polymer ?
#
loop_
_entity_poly.entity_id
_entity_poly.type
_entity_poly.pdbx_seq_one_letter_code
_entity_poly.pdbx_strand_id
1 'polypeptide(L)'
;MVIFNGKMRLKVIEADNIRATEHSTRYFPQNPSLASVSPYVSIDIDDLPLGRTHTKDKTSSPTYNEEFSSDVHNGHQLHFTIFHDAALPPDEFVADCTIKFENIHDKKSDIWIDLEPSGRIHVGIELQGQFSDSVSNERHFKQNKRAFAQRRFAVVRRVYEINGHKFMATFFRQPTFCSICSEFI
;
A
#
# COMPACT_ATOMS: atom_id res chain seq x y z
N MET A 1 -9.86 -17.56 2.18
CA MET A 1 -9.68 -16.38 1.32
C MET A 1 -9.69 -16.89 -0.10
N VAL A 2 -10.52 -16.36 -0.99
CA VAL A 2 -10.53 -16.88 -2.37
C VAL A 2 -9.27 -16.38 -3.08
N ILE A 3 -8.62 -17.24 -3.87
CA ILE A 3 -7.46 -16.91 -4.70
C ILE A 3 -7.77 -17.19 -6.16
N PHE A 4 -7.28 -16.32 -7.04
CA PHE A 4 -7.34 -16.49 -8.48
C PHE A 4 -6.00 -17.00 -9.03
N ASN A 5 -6.07 -18.04 -9.87
CA ASN A 5 -4.93 -18.51 -10.64
C ASN A 5 -5.31 -18.62 -12.12
N GLY A 6 -4.58 -17.93 -12.98
CA GLY A 6 -4.82 -17.93 -14.42
C GLY A 6 -4.36 -16.67 -15.11
N LYS A 7 -4.84 -16.45 -16.33
CA LYS A 7 -4.55 -15.26 -17.12
C LYS A 7 -5.58 -14.18 -16.87
N MET A 8 -5.11 -12.96 -16.69
CA MET A 8 -5.95 -11.77 -16.64
C MET A 8 -5.62 -10.87 -17.83
N ARG A 9 -6.67 -10.34 -18.45
CA ARG A 9 -6.60 -9.18 -19.33
C ARG A 9 -7.42 -8.05 -18.72
N LEU A 10 -6.78 -6.90 -18.55
CA LEU A 10 -7.37 -5.70 -17.99
C LEU A 10 -7.35 -4.61 -19.05
N LYS A 11 -8.45 -3.90 -19.22
CA LYS A 11 -8.54 -2.69 -20.03
C LYS A 11 -8.92 -1.54 -19.13
N VAL A 12 -8.06 -0.54 -19.04
CA VAL A 12 -8.37 0.74 -18.41
C VAL A 12 -9.00 1.63 -19.48
N ILE A 13 -10.31 1.88 -19.36
CA ILE A 13 -11.09 2.57 -20.40
C ILE A 13 -11.00 4.07 -20.18
N GLU A 14 -11.54 4.54 -19.07
CA GLU A 14 -11.60 5.95 -18.71
C GLU A 14 -11.74 6.13 -17.20
N ALA A 15 -11.61 7.36 -16.75
CA ALA A 15 -12.00 7.77 -15.41
C ALA A 15 -12.79 9.08 -15.48
N ASP A 16 -13.59 9.34 -14.45
CA ASP A 16 -14.47 10.51 -14.41
C ASP A 16 -14.42 11.19 -13.04
N ASN A 17 -14.62 12.50 -13.04
CA ASN A 17 -14.67 13.36 -11.85
C ASN A 17 -13.44 13.21 -10.92
N ILE A 18 -12.25 13.06 -11.51
CA ILE A 18 -10.98 13.13 -10.78
C ILE A 18 -10.75 14.57 -10.31
N ARG A 19 -10.36 14.74 -9.05
CA ARG A 19 -10.13 16.06 -8.45
C ARG A 19 -8.68 16.25 -8.06
N ALA A 20 -8.18 17.46 -8.23
CA ALA A 20 -6.91 17.86 -7.66
C ALA A 20 -6.97 17.74 -6.13
N THR A 21 -5.88 17.30 -5.53
CA THR A 21 -5.74 17.21 -4.08
C THR A 21 -5.70 18.60 -3.44
N GLU A 22 -5.90 18.65 -2.12
CA GLU A 22 -5.69 19.86 -1.34
C GLU A 22 -4.25 20.40 -1.48
N HIS A 23 -3.26 19.50 -1.62
CA HIS A 23 -1.87 19.91 -1.78
C HIS A 23 -1.64 20.58 -3.15
N SER A 24 -2.13 20.00 -4.25
CA SER A 24 -2.07 20.63 -5.57
C SER A 24 -2.77 22.00 -5.60
N THR A 25 -3.93 22.11 -4.95
CA THR A 25 -4.72 23.34 -4.93
C THR A 25 -4.16 24.44 -4.01
N ARG A 26 -3.23 24.15 -3.10
CA ARG A 26 -2.58 25.18 -2.25
C ARG A 26 -1.90 26.30 -3.02
N TYR A 27 -1.45 26.04 -4.25
CA TYR A 27 -0.84 27.06 -5.12
C TYR A 27 -1.87 27.98 -5.79
N PHE A 28 -3.17 27.63 -5.73
CA PHE A 28 -4.28 28.38 -6.30
C PHE A 28 -5.37 28.69 -5.23
N PRO A 29 -5.04 29.35 -4.11
CA PRO A 29 -5.93 29.47 -2.96
C PRO A 29 -7.23 30.24 -3.26
N GLN A 30 -7.20 31.15 -4.24
CA GLN A 30 -8.39 31.93 -4.63
C GLN A 30 -9.23 31.25 -5.70
N ASN A 31 -8.67 30.30 -6.46
CA ASN A 31 -9.33 29.64 -7.59
C ASN A 31 -8.88 28.17 -7.70
N PRO A 32 -9.29 27.28 -6.77
CA PRO A 32 -8.87 25.88 -6.79
C PRO A 32 -9.25 25.13 -8.08
N SER A 33 -10.29 25.59 -8.78
CA SER A 33 -10.72 25.07 -10.09
C SER A 33 -9.68 25.25 -11.20
N LEU A 34 -8.67 26.11 -11.02
CA LEU A 34 -7.53 26.25 -11.94
C LEU A 34 -6.50 25.13 -11.76
N ALA A 35 -6.54 24.36 -10.68
CA ALA A 35 -5.65 23.23 -10.46
C ALA A 35 -6.01 22.11 -11.44
N SER A 36 -5.34 22.09 -12.59
CA SER A 36 -5.48 21.04 -13.59
C SER A 36 -4.67 19.82 -13.17
N VAL A 37 -5.30 18.64 -13.18
CA VAL A 37 -4.62 17.35 -12.96
C VAL A 37 -4.17 16.79 -14.32
N SER A 38 -2.95 16.26 -14.37
CA SER A 38 -2.50 15.40 -15.48
C SER A 38 -2.47 13.95 -15.00
N PRO A 39 -3.59 13.21 -15.10
CA PRO A 39 -3.71 11.91 -14.45
C PRO A 39 -3.13 10.75 -15.27
N TYR A 40 -2.48 9.81 -14.58
CA TYR A 40 -2.23 8.45 -15.06
C TYR A 40 -2.64 7.42 -13.99
N VAL A 41 -2.88 6.18 -14.40
CA VAL A 41 -3.26 5.08 -13.50
C VAL A 41 -2.09 4.12 -13.36
N SER A 42 -1.63 3.88 -12.14
CA SER A 42 -0.79 2.75 -11.76
C SER A 42 -1.67 1.57 -11.40
N ILE A 43 -1.25 0.37 -11.80
CA ILE A 43 -2.00 -0.87 -11.61
C ILE A 43 -1.09 -1.87 -10.92
N ASP A 44 -1.57 -2.42 -9.80
CA ASP A 44 -0.85 -3.42 -9.02
C ASP A 44 -1.74 -4.66 -8.77
N ILE A 45 -1.12 -5.83 -8.70
CA ILE A 45 -1.75 -7.09 -8.29
C ILE A 45 -1.08 -7.53 -6.99
N ASP A 46 -1.80 -7.54 -5.88
CA ASP A 46 -1.25 -7.91 -4.55
C ASP A 46 0.09 -7.21 -4.23
N ASP A 47 0.15 -5.90 -4.44
CA ASP A 47 1.34 -5.03 -4.26
C ASP A 47 2.47 -5.22 -5.29
N LEU A 48 2.28 -6.08 -6.30
CA LEU A 48 3.22 -6.23 -7.42
C LEU A 48 2.79 -5.33 -8.60
N PRO A 49 3.68 -4.47 -9.10
CA PRO A 49 3.35 -3.58 -10.21
C PRO A 49 3.11 -4.36 -11.50
N LEU A 50 1.92 -4.19 -12.05
CA LEU A 50 1.55 -4.71 -13.36
C LEU A 50 1.99 -3.75 -14.47
N GLY A 51 1.73 -2.45 -14.27
CA GLY A 51 2.02 -1.42 -15.26
C GLY A 51 1.34 -0.10 -14.92
N ARG A 52 1.53 0.87 -15.81
CA ARG A 52 0.87 2.17 -15.71
C ARG A 52 0.38 2.62 -17.08
N THR A 53 -0.69 3.42 -17.10
CA THR A 53 -1.18 4.04 -18.34
C THR A 53 -0.34 5.23 -18.77
N HIS A 54 -0.56 5.74 -19.98
CA HIS A 54 -0.04 7.04 -20.38
C HIS A 54 -0.73 8.17 -19.60
N THR A 55 0.05 9.21 -19.27
CA THR A 55 -0.47 10.45 -18.72
C THR A 55 -1.38 11.15 -19.72
N LYS A 56 -2.51 11.66 -19.23
CA LYS A 56 -3.37 12.60 -19.96
C LYS A 56 -3.18 14.00 -19.40
N ASP A 57 -3.08 14.99 -20.27
CA ASP A 57 -2.83 16.36 -19.85
C ASP A 57 -4.10 17.07 -19.41
N LYS A 58 -4.04 17.71 -18.23
CA LYS A 58 -5.01 18.73 -17.76
C LYS A 58 -6.47 18.32 -17.92
N THR A 59 -6.84 17.16 -17.38
CA THR A 59 -8.22 16.64 -17.46
C THR A 59 -8.66 15.97 -16.17
N SER A 60 -9.91 16.19 -15.78
CA SER A 60 -10.60 15.49 -14.69
C SER A 60 -11.32 14.22 -15.16
N SER A 61 -11.45 14.03 -16.47
CA SER A 61 -12.15 12.89 -17.08
C SER A 61 -11.29 12.30 -18.21
N PRO A 62 -10.17 11.64 -17.88
CA PRO A 62 -9.25 11.07 -18.86
C PRO A 62 -9.81 9.80 -19.52
N THR A 63 -9.61 9.68 -20.83
CA THR A 63 -9.83 8.44 -21.58
C THR A 63 -8.49 7.80 -21.93
N TYR A 64 -8.26 6.57 -21.45
CA TYR A 64 -7.01 5.83 -21.62
C TYR A 64 -7.12 4.83 -22.77
N ASN A 65 -8.10 3.92 -22.71
CA ASN A 65 -8.26 2.79 -23.64
C ASN A 65 -7.01 1.90 -23.76
N GLU A 66 -6.33 1.64 -22.64
CA GLU A 66 -5.08 0.88 -22.59
C GLU A 66 -5.32 -0.52 -22.01
N GLU A 67 -4.64 -1.52 -22.59
CA GLU A 67 -4.80 -2.93 -22.21
C GLU A 67 -3.51 -3.49 -21.58
N PHE A 68 -3.68 -4.25 -20.51
CA PHE A 68 -2.65 -4.92 -19.74
C PHE A 68 -2.99 -6.41 -19.63
N SER A 69 -1.98 -7.27 -19.71
CA SER A 69 -2.16 -8.72 -19.60
C SER A 69 -1.08 -9.34 -18.74
N SER A 70 -1.47 -10.25 -17.85
CA SER A 70 -0.51 -10.94 -16.98
C SER A 70 -1.02 -12.33 -16.55
N ASP A 71 -0.07 -13.22 -16.28
CA ASP A 71 -0.29 -14.48 -15.60
C ASP A 71 -0.32 -14.24 -14.09
N VAL A 72 -1.48 -14.46 -13.48
CA VAL A 72 -1.76 -14.23 -12.06
C VAL A 72 -1.64 -15.53 -11.28
N HIS A 73 -0.86 -15.49 -10.21
CA HIS A 73 -0.62 -16.62 -9.31
C HIS A 73 -0.98 -16.25 -7.88
N ASN A 74 -1.91 -16.99 -7.28
CA ASN A 74 -2.47 -16.70 -5.95
C ASN A 74 -2.99 -15.26 -5.81
N GLY A 75 -3.63 -14.73 -6.87
CA GLY A 75 -4.13 -13.36 -6.90
C GLY A 75 -5.28 -13.12 -5.92
N HIS A 76 -5.22 -12.05 -5.13
CA HIS A 76 -6.29 -11.67 -4.20
C HIS A 76 -7.02 -10.39 -4.62
N GLN A 77 -6.28 -9.35 -5.00
CA GLN A 77 -6.85 -8.05 -5.35
C GLN A 77 -6.06 -7.33 -6.45
N LEU A 78 -6.80 -6.51 -7.20
CA LEU A 78 -6.28 -5.48 -8.08
C LEU A 78 -6.37 -4.14 -7.37
N HIS A 79 -5.29 -3.39 -7.43
CA HIS A 79 -5.21 -2.05 -6.90
C HIS A 79 -4.97 -1.07 -8.04
N PHE A 80 -5.74 0.02 -8.06
CA PHE A 80 -5.59 1.10 -9.01
C PHE A 80 -5.26 2.36 -8.24
N THR A 81 -4.18 3.03 -8.60
CA THR A 81 -3.80 4.31 -8.01
C THR A 81 -3.70 5.36 -9.11
N ILE A 82 -4.40 6.47 -8.96
CA ILE A 82 -4.30 7.61 -9.85
C ILE A 82 -3.27 8.58 -9.28
N PHE A 83 -2.33 8.95 -10.13
CA PHE A 83 -1.32 9.95 -9.83
C PHE A 83 -1.45 11.14 -10.78
N HIS A 84 -1.08 12.32 -10.28
CA HIS A 84 -0.78 13.49 -11.08
C HIS A 84 0.71 13.44 -11.49
N ASP A 85 0.95 13.42 -12.80
CA ASP A 85 2.29 13.57 -13.38
C ASP A 85 2.82 14.98 -13.11
N ALA A 86 3.75 15.07 -12.16
CA ALA A 86 4.28 16.34 -11.70
C ALA A 86 5.49 16.73 -12.55
N ALA A 87 5.61 18.02 -12.88
CA ALA A 87 6.77 18.52 -13.63
C ALA A 87 8.11 18.26 -12.91
N LEU A 88 8.08 18.14 -11.58
CA LEU A 88 9.21 17.77 -10.74
C LEU A 88 8.77 16.63 -9.80
N PRO A 89 9.43 15.45 -9.84
CA PRO A 89 9.13 14.34 -8.94
C PRO A 89 9.26 14.71 -7.46
N PRO A 90 8.55 14.00 -6.55
CA PRO A 90 7.70 12.84 -6.82
C PRO A 90 6.34 13.21 -7.41
N ASP A 91 5.75 12.27 -8.15
CA ASP A 91 4.36 12.37 -8.61
C ASP A 91 3.41 12.38 -7.41
N GLU A 92 2.29 13.06 -7.59
CA GLU A 92 1.34 13.29 -6.51
C GLU A 92 0.20 12.28 -6.56
N PHE A 93 -0.04 11.58 -5.45
CA PHE A 93 -1.21 10.72 -5.29
C PHE A 93 -2.49 11.54 -5.39
N VAL A 94 -3.48 11.04 -6.14
CA VAL A 94 -4.78 11.71 -6.30
C VAL A 94 -5.90 10.91 -5.64
N ALA A 95 -6.04 9.64 -6.02
CA ALA A 95 -7.09 8.76 -5.54
C ALA A 95 -6.71 7.29 -5.82
N ASP A 96 -7.32 6.35 -5.13
CA ASP A 96 -7.15 4.92 -5.38
C ASP A 96 -8.45 4.13 -5.25
N CYS A 97 -8.43 2.90 -5.72
CA CYS A 97 -9.45 1.91 -5.40
C CYS A 97 -8.86 0.50 -5.42
N THR A 98 -9.53 -0.41 -4.71
CA THR A 98 -9.14 -1.81 -4.65
C THR A 98 -10.35 -2.69 -5.00
N ILE A 99 -10.16 -3.62 -5.92
CA ILE A 99 -11.15 -4.65 -6.24
C ILE A 99 -10.56 -6.03 -6.02
N LYS A 100 -11.23 -6.82 -5.20
CA LYS A 100 -10.83 -8.22 -5.00
C LYS A 100 -11.26 -9.07 -6.18
N PHE A 101 -10.45 -10.05 -6.56
CA PHE A 101 -10.82 -11.00 -7.61
C PHE A 101 -12.10 -11.75 -7.27
N GLU A 102 -12.37 -12.00 -5.98
CA GLU A 102 -13.60 -12.66 -5.51
C GLU A 102 -14.88 -11.88 -5.84
N ASN A 103 -14.79 -10.55 -6.01
CA ASN A 103 -15.92 -9.69 -6.36
C ASN A 103 -16.16 -9.61 -7.87
N ILE A 104 -15.30 -10.22 -8.69
CA ILE A 104 -15.43 -10.25 -10.15
C ILE A 104 -16.22 -11.51 -10.51
N HIS A 105 -17.55 -11.37 -10.55
CA HIS A 105 -18.49 -12.47 -10.69
C HIS A 105 -18.43 -13.11 -12.09
N ASP A 106 -18.31 -12.28 -13.13
CA ASP A 106 -18.24 -12.73 -14.51
C ASP A 106 -16.81 -12.77 -15.02
N LYS A 107 -16.46 -13.83 -15.76
CA LYS A 107 -15.15 -13.96 -16.44
C LYS A 107 -14.85 -12.81 -17.39
N LYS A 108 -15.87 -12.08 -17.81
CA LYS A 108 -15.73 -10.83 -18.56
C LYS A 108 -16.66 -9.80 -17.91
N SER A 109 -16.07 -8.85 -17.23
CA SER A 109 -16.78 -7.81 -16.50
C SER A 109 -16.40 -6.45 -17.07
N ASP A 110 -17.39 -5.57 -17.20
CA ASP A 110 -17.21 -4.19 -17.62
C ASP A 110 -17.87 -3.30 -16.56
N ILE A 111 -17.05 -2.66 -15.72
CA ILE A 111 -17.51 -2.12 -14.43
C ILE A 111 -16.93 -0.74 -14.13
N TRP A 112 -17.77 0.09 -13.50
CA TRP A 112 -17.35 1.33 -12.86
C TRP A 112 -17.02 1.05 -11.39
N ILE A 113 -15.88 1.55 -10.93
CA ILE A 113 -15.41 1.40 -9.55
C ILE A 113 -15.18 2.81 -9.00
N ASP A 114 -15.80 3.11 -7.86
CA ASP A 114 -15.60 4.38 -7.18
C ASP A 114 -14.19 4.47 -6.61
N LEU A 115 -13.59 5.65 -6.73
CA LEU A 115 -12.27 5.97 -6.21
C LEU A 115 -12.41 6.74 -4.90
N GLU A 116 -11.50 6.49 -3.97
CA GLU A 116 -11.38 7.27 -2.74
C GLU A 116 -10.20 8.24 -2.89
N PRO A 117 -10.35 9.54 -2.56
CA PRO A 117 -11.52 10.20 -1.96
C PRO A 117 -12.60 10.64 -2.95
N SER A 118 -12.32 10.65 -4.26
CA SER A 118 -13.29 11.12 -5.26
C SER A 118 -13.00 10.59 -6.66
N GLY A 119 -14.06 10.51 -7.47
CA GLY A 119 -14.00 10.08 -8.86
C GLY A 119 -14.39 8.63 -9.01
N ARG A 120 -14.37 8.15 -10.24
CA ARG A 120 -14.65 6.74 -10.58
C ARG A 120 -13.80 6.31 -11.76
N ILE A 121 -13.42 5.05 -11.81
CA ILE A 121 -12.67 4.45 -12.92
C ILE A 121 -13.51 3.38 -13.62
N HIS A 122 -13.45 3.36 -14.95
CA HIS A 122 -14.13 2.39 -15.80
C HIS A 122 -13.12 1.37 -16.33
N VAL A 123 -13.33 0.10 -16.01
CA VAL A 123 -12.42 -0.98 -16.38
C VAL A 123 -13.15 -2.17 -16.97
N GLY A 124 -12.56 -2.75 -18.02
CA GLY A 124 -12.93 -4.05 -18.56
C GLY A 124 -11.97 -5.12 -18.06
N ILE A 125 -12.46 -6.14 -17.37
CA ILE A 125 -11.65 -7.22 -16.81
C ILE A 125 -12.07 -8.54 -17.43
N GLU A 126 -11.12 -9.29 -17.96
CA GLU A 126 -11.30 -10.64 -18.46
C GLU A 126 -10.39 -11.62 -17.72
N LEU A 127 -11.00 -12.65 -17.12
CA LEU A 127 -10.33 -13.67 -16.32
C LEU A 127 -10.47 -15.03 -16.99
N GLN A 128 -9.32 -15.62 -17.32
CA GLN A 128 -9.20 -16.99 -17.80
C GLN A 128 -8.42 -17.82 -16.78
N GLY A 129 -9.15 -18.45 -15.86
CA GLY A 129 -8.53 -19.22 -14.80
C GLY A 129 -9.52 -19.93 -13.90
N GLN A 130 -9.05 -20.26 -12.71
CA GLN A 130 -9.84 -20.89 -11.66
C GLN A 130 -9.72 -20.09 -10.37
N PHE A 131 -10.83 -20.03 -9.66
CA PHE A 131 -10.86 -19.58 -8.27
C PHE A 131 -10.75 -20.82 -7.39
N SER A 132 -9.90 -20.76 -6.38
CA SER A 132 -9.85 -21.77 -5.33
C SER A 132 -9.92 -21.11 -3.98
N ASP A 133 -10.46 -21.82 -2.99
CA ASP A 133 -10.30 -21.41 -1.62
C ASP A 133 -8.83 -21.55 -1.27
N SER A 134 -8.23 -20.48 -0.76
CA SER A 134 -7.01 -20.59 0.01
C SER A 134 -7.38 -21.48 1.19
N VAL A 135 -7.08 -22.77 1.09
CA VAL A 135 -6.94 -23.58 2.29
C VAL A 135 -5.90 -22.81 3.08
N SER A 136 -6.31 -22.20 4.17
CA SER A 136 -5.42 -21.66 5.17
C SER A 136 -4.66 -22.86 5.74
N ASN A 137 -3.72 -23.39 4.97
CA ASN A 137 -2.42 -23.64 5.52
C ASN A 137 -1.96 -22.27 5.96
N GLU A 138 -2.45 -21.85 7.13
CA GLU A 138 -1.67 -21.07 8.05
C GLU A 138 -0.29 -21.72 7.94
N ARG A 139 0.58 -21.05 7.20
CA ARG A 139 1.97 -21.01 7.58
C ARG A 139 1.92 -20.33 8.94
N HIS A 140 1.43 -21.05 9.95
CA HIS A 140 2.07 -21.11 11.23
C HIS A 140 3.52 -21.05 10.85
N PHE A 141 4.11 -19.89 11.11
CA PHE A 141 5.54 -19.80 11.21
C PHE A 141 5.86 -20.90 12.21
N LYS A 142 6.18 -22.11 11.71
CA LYS A 142 6.83 -23.13 12.48
C LYS A 142 8.13 -22.43 12.77
N GLN A 143 8.14 -21.72 13.89
CA GLN A 143 9.27 -20.99 14.39
C GLN A 143 10.38 -21.99 14.26
N ASN A 144 11.21 -21.78 13.24
CA ASN A 144 12.26 -22.73 12.95
C ASN A 144 13.19 -22.48 14.12
N LYS A 145 13.07 -23.29 15.18
CA LYS A 145 13.80 -23.13 16.44
C LYS A 145 15.32 -23.14 16.19
N ARG A 146 15.75 -23.47 14.97
CA ARG A 146 17.11 -23.42 14.46
C ARG A 146 17.56 -22.04 13.96
N ALA A 147 16.67 -21.15 13.51
CA ALA A 147 17.04 -19.81 13.02
C ALA A 147 17.32 -18.79 14.15
N PHE A 148 16.77 -19.00 15.35
CA PHE A 148 17.11 -18.20 16.52
C PHE A 148 18.43 -18.61 17.19
N ALA A 149 19.00 -19.76 16.83
CA ALA A 149 20.27 -20.22 17.40
C ALA A 149 21.48 -19.39 16.94
N GLN A 150 21.34 -18.57 15.87
CA GLN A 150 22.42 -17.78 15.29
C GLN A 150 22.41 -16.29 15.68
N ARG A 151 21.44 -15.82 16.46
CA ARG A 151 21.48 -14.46 17.06
C ARG A 151 21.81 -14.54 18.55
N ARG A 152 22.98 -15.08 18.86
CA ARG A 152 23.50 -15.25 20.23
C ARG A 152 24.24 -14.03 20.77
N PHE A 153 23.87 -12.80 20.43
CA PHE A 153 24.56 -11.61 20.95
C PHE A 153 23.69 -10.38 21.24
N ALA A 154 22.38 -10.54 21.47
CA ALA A 154 21.63 -9.53 22.20
C ALA A 154 21.74 -9.84 23.70
N VAL A 155 22.69 -9.18 24.38
CA VAL A 155 22.80 -9.26 25.84
C VAL A 155 21.59 -8.55 26.44
N VAL A 156 20.61 -9.32 26.91
CA VAL A 156 19.52 -8.78 27.73
C VAL A 156 20.15 -8.31 29.04
N ARG A 157 20.33 -7.00 29.19
CA ARG A 157 20.90 -6.40 30.40
C ARG A 157 19.89 -6.49 31.53
N ARG A 158 20.33 -6.95 32.71
CA ARG A 158 19.49 -7.02 33.91
C ARG A 158 19.34 -5.61 34.49
N VAL A 159 18.10 -5.16 34.61
CA VAL A 159 17.72 -3.91 35.29
C VAL A 159 17.29 -4.26 36.70
N TYR A 160 17.82 -3.53 37.69
CA TYR A 160 17.50 -3.69 39.11
C TYR A 160 16.68 -2.50 39.57
N GLU A 161 15.74 -2.72 40.49
CA GLU A 161 14.92 -1.65 41.05
C GLU A 161 15.24 -1.49 42.54
N ILE A 162 15.66 -0.29 42.95
CA ILE A 162 15.99 0.06 44.34
C ILE A 162 15.27 1.38 44.67
N ASN A 163 14.53 1.43 45.78
CA ASN A 163 13.72 2.59 46.20
C ASN A 163 12.82 3.17 45.08
N GLY A 164 12.29 2.31 44.20
CA GLY A 164 11.43 2.71 43.08
C GLY A 164 12.16 3.21 41.82
N HIS A 165 13.50 3.12 41.79
CA HIS A 165 14.33 3.56 40.66
C HIS A 165 15.00 2.38 39.96
N LYS A 166 15.01 2.42 38.62
CA LYS A 166 15.54 1.36 37.76
C LYS A 166 16.98 1.66 37.34
N PHE A 167 17.91 0.78 37.71
CA PHE A 167 19.34 0.90 37.45
C PHE A 167 19.88 -0.26 36.62
N MET A 168 20.88 0.02 35.80
CA MET A 168 21.73 -1.03 35.22
C MET A 168 22.83 -1.37 36.22
N ALA A 169 23.01 -2.65 36.54
CA ALA A 169 24.11 -3.05 37.42
C ALA A 169 25.46 -2.86 36.70
N THR A 170 26.19 -1.85 37.13
CA THR A 170 27.60 -1.62 36.78
C THR A 170 28.42 -1.55 38.06
N PHE A 171 29.65 -2.06 38.04
CA PHE A 171 30.54 -1.94 39.18
C PHE A 171 31.09 -0.51 39.26
N PHE A 172 30.70 0.22 40.29
CA PHE A 172 31.25 1.54 40.58
C PHE A 172 32.49 1.40 41.46
N ARG A 173 33.56 2.14 41.13
CA ARG A 173 34.80 2.15 41.93
C ARG A 173 34.68 3.00 43.19
N GLN A 174 33.59 3.76 43.31
CA GLN A 174 33.28 4.64 44.43
C GLN A 174 31.78 4.57 44.72
N PRO A 175 31.36 4.83 45.96
CA PRO A 175 29.96 5.02 46.31
C PRO A 175 29.30 6.08 45.41
N THR A 176 28.19 5.73 44.74
CA THR A 176 27.45 6.63 43.82
C THR A 176 26.04 6.90 44.33
N PHE A 177 25.61 8.17 44.27
CA PHE A 177 24.25 8.57 44.63
C PHE A 177 23.29 8.48 43.45
N CYS A 178 22.02 8.22 43.75
CA CYS A 178 20.94 8.25 42.77
C CYS A 178 20.72 9.67 42.26
N SER A 179 20.70 9.85 40.94
CA SER A 179 20.40 11.13 40.31
C SER A 179 18.95 11.60 40.48
N ILE A 180 18.06 10.75 41.00
CA ILE A 180 16.63 11.04 41.17
C ILE A 180 16.30 11.41 42.63
N CYS A 181 16.73 10.60 43.61
CA CYS A 181 16.43 10.87 45.04
C CYS A 181 17.62 11.37 45.88
N SER A 182 18.83 11.50 45.32
CA SER A 182 20.05 11.83 46.08
C SER A 182 20.39 10.87 47.23
N GLU A 183 19.72 9.72 47.32
CA GLU A 183 20.07 8.64 48.24
C GLU A 183 21.13 7.71 47.61
N PHE A 184 21.77 6.90 48.44
CA PHE A 184 22.80 5.98 48.02
C PHE A 184 22.24 4.81 47.18
N ILE A 185 22.92 4.41 46.08
CA ILE A 185 22.53 3.26 45.23
C ILE A 185 23.19 1.98 45.74
#